data_AF-A0A1J5F3R6-F1
#
_entry.id   AF-A0A1J5F3R6-F1
#
_cell.length_a   1.000
_cell.length_b   1.000
_cell.length_c   1.000
_cell.angle_alpha   90.00
_cell.angle_beta   90.00
_cell.angle_gamma   90.00
#
_symmetry.space_group_name_H-M   'P 1'
#
loop_
_entity.id
_entity.type
_entity.pdbx_description
1 polymer ?
#
loop_
_entity_poly.entity_id
_entity_poly.type
_entity_poly.pdbx_seq_one_letter_code
_entity_poly.pdbx_strand_id
1 'polypeptide(L)'
;MFDFLESDWFNIGLEILFLILISYDIKKYFQTKKKEYIVNIVLTVGFAIWVLYPYYKSYFGWQESQKSEMISSCQDTNDTKLCKCVDEAIFKEFTHKEYKTLDKNASEFKEFIKETKEECLDESWF
;
A
#
# COMPACT_ATOMS: atom_id res chain seq x y z
N MET A 1 -3.66 -9.98 -2.71
CA MET A 1 -4.38 -8.77 -3.17
C MET A 1 -3.51 -8.08 -4.21
N PHE A 2 -3.80 -8.33 -5.48
CA PHE A 2 -3.12 -7.74 -6.64
C PHE A 2 -1.58 -7.77 -6.63
N ASP A 3 -0.99 -8.93 -6.96
CA ASP A 3 0.44 -9.01 -7.33
C ASP A 3 0.83 -7.98 -8.42
N PHE A 4 -0.14 -7.53 -9.22
CA PHE A 4 0.08 -6.46 -10.18
C PHE A 4 0.18 -5.07 -9.54
N LEU A 5 -0.55 -4.77 -8.44
CA LEU A 5 -0.46 -3.48 -7.75
C LEU A 5 0.86 -3.34 -6.99
N GLU A 6 1.42 -4.47 -6.55
CA GLU A 6 2.77 -4.56 -5.96
C GLU A 6 3.87 -4.65 -7.00
N SER A 7 3.52 -4.83 -8.28
CA SER A 7 4.50 -4.76 -9.33
C SER A 7 5.09 -3.35 -9.35
N ASP A 8 6.42 -3.26 -9.29
CA ASP A 8 7.15 -2.02 -9.52
C ASP A 8 6.60 -1.29 -10.76
N TRP A 9 6.14 -2.04 -11.76
CA TRP A 9 5.50 -1.51 -12.98
C TRP A 9 4.20 -0.73 -12.74
N PHE A 10 3.34 -1.17 -11.81
CA PHE A 10 2.10 -0.49 -11.51
C PHE A 10 2.35 0.80 -10.73
N ASN A 11 3.26 0.77 -9.74
CA ASN A 11 3.68 1.96 -9.02
C ASN A 11 4.30 2.99 -9.96
N ILE A 12 5.22 2.56 -10.83
CA ILE A 12 5.80 3.41 -11.88
C ILE A 12 4.70 3.95 -12.81
N GLY A 13 3.73 3.12 -13.19
CA GLY A 13 2.61 3.54 -14.03
C GLY A 13 1.74 4.62 -13.38
N LEU A 14 1.47 4.49 -12.07
CA LEU A 14 0.70 5.46 -11.29
C LEU A 14 1.44 6.78 -11.12
N GLU A 15 2.74 6.73 -10.86
CA GLU A 15 3.59 7.92 -10.81
C GLU A 15 3.59 8.66 -12.16
N ILE A 16 3.73 7.93 -13.28
CA ILE A 16 3.66 8.51 -14.62
C ILE A 16 2.28 9.15 -14.87
N LEU A 17 1.20 8.47 -14.48
CA LEU A 17 -0.16 9.00 -14.62
C LEU A 17 -0.33 10.31 -13.83
N PHE A 18 0.14 10.37 -12.59
CA PHE A 18 0.09 11.59 -11.78
C PHE A 18 0.91 12.72 -12.39
N LEU A 19 2.10 12.45 -12.91
CA LEU A 19 2.92 13.45 -13.60
C LEU A 19 2.21 13.99 -14.85
N ILE A 20 1.50 13.15 -15.61
CA ILE A 20 0.72 13.59 -16.77
C ILE A 20 -0.44 14.49 -16.35
N LEU A 21 -1.21 14.10 -15.32
CA LEU A 21 -2.34 14.90 -14.81
C LEU A 21 -1.88 16.26 -14.29
N ILE A 22 -0.83 16.29 -13.47
CA ILE A 22 -0.25 17.53 -12.95
C ILE A 22 0.28 18.39 -14.11
N SER A 23 1.00 17.80 -15.07
CA SER A 23 1.52 18.54 -16.24
C SER A 23 0.39 19.12 -17.10
N TYR A 24 -0.70 18.37 -17.27
CA TYR A 24 -1.89 18.84 -17.99
C TYR A 24 -2.53 20.04 -17.29
N ASP A 25 -2.76 19.94 -15.99
CA ASP A 25 -3.38 21.01 -15.20
C ASP A 25 -2.49 22.24 -15.09
N ILE A 26 -1.17 22.07 -14.96
CA ILE A 26 -0.20 23.17 -15.04
C ILE A 26 -0.31 23.88 -16.38
N LYS A 27 -0.29 23.12 -17.49
CA LYS A 27 -0.41 23.69 -18.84
C LYS A 27 -1.73 24.44 -19.01
N LYS A 28 -2.83 23.88 -18.54
CA LYS A 28 -4.16 24.52 -18.58
C LYS A 28 -4.25 25.75 -17.69
N TYR A 29 -3.60 25.73 -16.53
CA TYR A 29 -3.50 26.89 -15.66
C TYR A 29 -2.75 28.04 -16.33
N PHE A 30 -1.63 27.76 -17.01
CA PHE A 30 -0.91 28.81 -17.74
C PHE A 30 -1.73 29.41 -18.89
N GLN A 31 -2.56 28.59 -19.57
CA GLN A 31 -3.44 29.05 -20.65
C GLN A 31 -4.65 29.86 -20.17
N THR A 32 -5.29 29.43 -19.08
CA THR A 32 -6.61 29.97 -18.68
C THR A 32 -6.54 30.85 -17.43
N LYS A 33 -5.50 30.71 -16.61
CA LYS A 33 -5.33 31.34 -15.28
C LYS A 33 -6.48 31.07 -14.30
N LYS A 34 -7.31 30.05 -14.56
CA LYS A 34 -8.39 29.65 -13.67
C LYS A 34 -7.86 28.95 -12.42
N LYS A 35 -8.35 29.36 -11.24
CA LYS A 35 -7.95 28.78 -9.94
C LYS A 35 -8.33 27.31 -9.78
N GLU A 36 -9.35 26.84 -10.49
CA GLU A 36 -9.79 25.43 -10.51
C GLU A 36 -8.62 24.48 -10.80
N TYR A 37 -7.73 24.84 -11.74
CA TYR A 37 -6.57 24.01 -12.07
C TYR A 37 -5.53 23.95 -10.95
N ILE A 38 -5.38 25.02 -10.13
CA ILE A 38 -4.52 24.97 -8.95
C ILE A 38 -5.11 24.01 -7.91
N VAL A 39 -6.43 24.08 -7.69
CA VAL A 39 -7.12 23.18 -6.77
C VAL A 39 -6.98 21.73 -7.23
N ASN A 40 -7.15 21.46 -8.53
CA ASN A 40 -6.95 20.12 -9.09
C ASN A 40 -5.52 19.61 -8.88
N ILE A 41 -4.49 20.45 -9.06
CA ILE A 41 -3.10 20.07 -8.79
C ILE A 41 -2.92 19.69 -7.32
N VAL A 42 -3.40 20.52 -6.38
CA VAL A 42 -3.28 20.25 -4.95
C VAL A 42 -4.00 18.96 -4.57
N LEU A 43 -5.21 18.75 -5.08
CA LEU A 43 -5.98 17.52 -4.87
C LEU A 43 -5.26 16.30 -5.45
N THR A 44 -4.69 16.42 -6.65
CA THR A 44 -3.96 15.34 -7.31
C THR A 44 -2.70 14.96 -6.54
N VAL A 45 -1.95 15.95 -6.04
CA VAL A 45 -0.77 15.71 -5.20
C VAL A 45 -1.17 15.07 -3.87
N GLY A 46 -2.23 15.55 -3.22
CA GLY A 46 -2.73 14.96 -1.98
C GLY A 46 -3.17 13.50 -2.17
N PHE A 47 -3.91 13.23 -3.25
CA PHE A 47 -4.33 11.88 -3.61
C PHE A 47 -3.13 10.97 -3.95
N ALA A 48 -2.13 11.47 -4.67
CA ALA A 48 -0.92 10.72 -4.97
C ALA A 48 -0.18 10.30 -3.70
N ILE A 49 -0.02 11.23 -2.74
CA ILE A 49 0.58 10.92 -1.44
C ILE A 49 -0.24 9.85 -0.72
N TRP A 50 -1.57 10.01 -0.66
CA TRP A 50 -2.45 9.07 0.04
C TRP A 50 -2.39 7.65 -0.54
N VAL A 51 -2.44 7.50 -1.88
CA VAL A 51 -2.36 6.19 -2.56
C VAL A 51 -0.99 5.55 -2.39
N LEU A 52 0.10 6.33 -2.47
CA LEU A 52 1.47 5.80 -2.42
C LEU A 52 1.98 5.57 -0.98
N TYR A 53 1.31 6.13 0.04
CA TYR A 53 1.72 6.01 1.44
C TYR A 53 1.87 4.57 1.97
N PRO A 54 0.90 3.65 1.79
CA PRO A 54 1.05 2.26 2.26
C PRO A 54 2.21 1.53 1.55
N TYR A 55 2.47 1.84 0.28
CA TYR A 55 3.63 1.30 -0.44
C TYR A 55 4.93 1.85 0.12
N TYR A 56 4.98 3.14 0.42
CA TYR A 56 6.14 3.73 1.07
C TYR A 56 6.44 3.05 2.42
N LYS A 57 5.42 2.76 3.23
CA LYS A 57 5.58 1.99 4.48
C LYS A 57 6.13 0.58 4.23
N SER A 58 5.58 -0.15 3.25
CA SER A 58 6.07 -1.49 2.93
C SER A 58 7.50 -1.49 2.39
N TYR A 59 7.86 -0.56 1.48
CA TYR A 59 9.19 -0.53 0.85
C TYR A 59 10.27 0.12 1.72
N PHE A 60 9.98 1.20 2.42
CA PHE A 60 10.96 1.95 3.21
C PHE A 60 10.87 1.71 4.72
N GLY A 61 9.71 1.27 5.22
CA GLY A 61 9.49 0.98 6.64
C GLY A 61 10.02 -0.37 7.10
N TRP A 62 10.44 -1.23 6.17
CA TRP A 62 10.93 -2.59 6.42
C TRP A 62 12.21 -2.86 5.64
N GLN A 63 13.18 -3.52 6.27
CA GLN A 63 14.35 -4.05 5.57
C GLN A 63 14.04 -5.43 4.97
N GLU A 64 14.64 -5.74 3.82
CA GLU A 64 14.53 -7.06 3.15
C GLU A 64 14.79 -8.24 4.10
N SER A 65 15.80 -8.13 4.98
CA SER A 65 16.10 -9.15 6.00
C SER A 65 14.96 -9.35 7.01
N GLN A 66 14.30 -8.26 7.42
CA GLN A 66 13.18 -8.31 8.36
C GLN A 66 11.94 -8.92 7.71
N LYS A 67 11.69 -8.62 6.43
CA LYS A 67 10.62 -9.25 5.65
C LYS A 67 10.87 -10.75 5.52
N SER A 68 12.10 -11.13 5.17
CA SER A 68 12.49 -12.54 5.02
C SER A 68 12.38 -13.34 6.32
N GLU A 69 12.70 -12.73 7.47
CA GLU A 69 12.47 -13.33 8.79
C GLU A 69 10.98 -13.46 9.10
N MET A 70 10.14 -12.48 8.75
CA MET A 70 8.71 -12.53 9.07
C MET A 70 7.91 -13.50 8.19
N ILE A 71 8.27 -13.64 6.91
CA ILE A 71 7.71 -14.63 5.96
C ILE A 71 7.86 -16.08 6.50
N SER A 72 8.81 -16.30 7.42
CA SER A 72 9.01 -17.60 8.07
C SER A 72 8.07 -17.90 9.25
N SER A 73 7.29 -16.92 9.73
CA SER A 73 6.39 -17.08 10.89
C SER A 73 5.27 -18.10 10.67
N CYS A 74 5.06 -18.48 9.40
CA CYS A 74 4.02 -19.39 8.94
C CYS A 74 4.54 -20.82 8.63
N GLN A 75 5.65 -21.24 9.23
CA GLN A 75 6.21 -22.59 9.04
C GLN A 75 5.22 -23.74 9.30
N ASP A 76 4.12 -23.51 10.04
CA ASP A 76 3.16 -24.53 10.47
C ASP A 76 1.84 -24.59 9.66
N THR A 77 1.67 -23.77 8.61
CA THR A 77 0.43 -23.74 7.81
C THR A 77 0.69 -24.21 6.38
N ASN A 78 -0.09 -25.21 5.92
CA ASN A 78 0.03 -25.77 4.57
C ASN A 78 -0.24 -24.76 3.43
N ASP A 79 -0.87 -23.62 3.73
CA ASP A 79 -1.23 -22.59 2.77
C ASP A 79 -0.23 -21.42 2.73
N THR A 80 0.86 -21.65 2.01
CA THR A 80 1.90 -20.64 1.73
C THR A 80 1.36 -19.35 1.08
N LYS A 81 0.22 -19.41 0.38
CA LYS A 81 -0.43 -18.23 -0.22
C LYS A 81 -1.10 -17.32 0.81
N LEU A 82 -1.86 -17.91 1.73
CA LEU A 82 -2.57 -17.19 2.78
C LEU A 82 -1.58 -16.41 3.65
N CYS A 83 -0.48 -17.06 4.02
CA CYS A 83 0.55 -16.45 4.85
C CYS A 83 1.24 -15.27 4.16
N LYS A 84 1.61 -15.41 2.88
CA LYS A 84 2.18 -14.30 2.11
C LYS A 84 1.23 -13.10 2.05
N CYS A 85 -0.05 -13.35 1.79
CA CYS A 85 -1.07 -12.30 1.73
C CYS A 85 -1.22 -11.55 3.06
N VAL A 86 -1.23 -12.27 4.19
CA VAL A 86 -1.29 -11.66 5.52
C VAL A 86 -0.01 -10.88 5.85
N ASP A 87 1.17 -11.43 5.51
CA ASP A 87 2.44 -10.75 5.74
C ASP A 87 2.57 -9.47 4.91
N GLU A 88 2.16 -9.49 3.65
CA GLU A 88 2.10 -8.32 2.77
C GLU A 88 1.18 -7.22 3.32
N ALA A 89 0.02 -7.59 3.84
CA ALA A 89 -0.90 -6.66 4.48
C ALA A 89 -0.27 -6.01 5.73
N ILE A 90 0.41 -6.81 6.56
CA ILE A 90 1.15 -6.29 7.72
C ILE A 90 2.23 -5.30 7.30
N PHE A 91 2.98 -5.59 6.23
CA PHE A 91 4.04 -4.71 5.75
C PHE A 91 3.50 -3.37 5.21
N LYS A 92 2.30 -3.34 4.64
CA LYS A 92 1.65 -2.13 4.12
C LYS A 92 1.05 -1.26 5.23
N GLU A 93 0.50 -1.89 6.26
CA GLU A 93 -0.21 -1.18 7.33
C GLU A 93 0.77 -0.59 8.36
N PHE A 94 1.76 -1.38 8.78
CA PHE A 94 2.67 -1.05 9.87
C PHE A 94 4.10 -0.86 9.38
N THR A 95 4.84 0.05 9.99
CA THR A 95 6.31 0.05 9.89
C THR A 95 6.90 -1.01 10.83
N HIS A 96 8.13 -1.46 10.57
CA HIS A 96 8.78 -2.45 11.42
C HIS A 96 8.90 -2.01 12.90
N LYS A 97 9.06 -0.70 13.17
CA LYS A 97 9.08 -0.16 14.53
C LYS A 97 7.71 -0.24 15.19
N GLU A 98 6.66 0.19 14.49
CA GLU A 98 5.27 0.13 14.97
C GLU A 98 4.86 -1.31 15.25
N TYR A 99 5.16 -2.23 14.31
CA TYR A 99 4.89 -3.65 14.45
C TYR A 99 5.59 -4.27 15.66
N LYS A 100 6.84 -3.91 15.94
CA LYS A 100 7.56 -4.41 17.13
C LYS A 100 6.98 -3.92 18.45
N THR A 101 6.43 -2.71 18.47
CA THR A 101 5.81 -2.11 19.65
C THR A 101 4.33 -2.46 19.80
N LEU A 102 3.75 -3.11 18.79
CA LEU A 102 2.33 -3.45 18.75
C LEU A 102 2.01 -4.55 19.75
N ASP A 103 0.93 -4.37 20.51
CA ASP A 103 0.42 -5.43 21.38
C ASP A 103 -0.33 -6.46 20.55
N LYS A 104 0.30 -7.62 20.33
CA LYS A 104 -0.28 -8.74 19.57
C LYS A 104 -1.52 -9.34 20.24
N ASN A 105 -1.79 -9.00 21.50
CA ASN A 105 -2.99 -9.42 22.22
C ASN A 105 -4.13 -8.41 22.19
N ALA A 106 -3.88 -7.18 21.71
CA ALA A 106 -4.89 -6.15 21.59
C ALA A 106 -6.04 -6.57 20.65
N SER A 107 -7.24 -6.07 20.92
CA SER A 107 -8.43 -6.34 20.09
C SER A 107 -8.24 -5.86 18.65
N GLU A 108 -7.63 -4.69 18.46
CA GLU A 108 -7.41 -4.06 17.16
C GLU A 108 -6.53 -4.93 16.24
N PHE A 109 -5.42 -5.48 16.77
CA PHE A 109 -4.55 -6.35 15.97
C PHE A 109 -5.21 -7.69 15.64
N LYS A 110 -6.01 -8.22 16.56
CA LYS A 110 -6.76 -9.47 16.33
C LYS A 110 -7.86 -9.30 15.30
N GLU A 111 -8.55 -8.16 15.33
CA GLU A 111 -9.54 -7.78 14.31
C GLU A 111 -8.86 -7.62 12.95
N PHE A 112 -7.77 -6.85 12.87
CA PHE A 112 -6.98 -6.72 11.63
C PHE A 112 -6.56 -8.07 11.05
N ILE A 113 -5.96 -8.96 11.85
CA ILE A 113 -5.53 -10.28 11.36
C ILE A 113 -6.73 -11.14 10.93
N LYS A 114 -7.88 -11.01 11.58
CA LYS A 114 -9.09 -11.75 11.23
C LYS A 114 -9.66 -11.25 9.90
N GLU A 115 -9.82 -9.93 9.74
CA GLU A 115 -10.30 -9.29 8.52
C GLU A 115 -9.37 -9.61 7.35
N THR A 116 -8.06 -9.44 7.53
CA THR A 116 -7.07 -9.79 6.50
C THR A 116 -7.13 -11.26 6.13
N LYS A 117 -7.34 -12.18 7.09
CA LYS A 117 -7.50 -13.60 6.77
C LYS A 117 -8.78 -13.88 5.99
N GLU A 118 -9.89 -13.24 6.34
CA GLU A 118 -11.16 -13.36 5.61
C GLU A 118 -10.99 -12.81 4.18
N GLU A 119 -10.36 -11.65 4.00
CA GLU A 119 -10.06 -11.08 2.68
C GLU A 119 -9.09 -11.95 1.86
N CYS A 120 -8.09 -12.56 2.50
CA CYS A 120 -7.14 -13.44 1.82
C CYS A 120 -7.71 -14.84 1.49
N LEU A 121 -8.78 -15.27 2.19
CA LEU A 121 -9.47 -16.56 1.97
C LEU A 121 -10.69 -16.42 1.05
N ASP A 122 -11.22 -15.22 0.86
CA ASP A 122 -12.35 -14.98 -0.01
C ASP A 122 -11.95 -15.16 -1.49
N GLU A 123 -12.16 -16.38 -1.99
CA GLU A 123 -12.01 -16.72 -3.40
C GLU A 123 -13.15 -16.15 -4.27
N SER A 124 -14.16 -15.46 -3.69
CA SER A 124 -15.34 -14.99 -4.44
C SER A 124 -15.07 -13.92 -5.50
N TRP A 125 -13.83 -13.45 -5.61
CA TRP A 125 -13.38 -12.54 -6.67
C TRP A 125 -12.35 -13.15 -7.64
N PHE A 126 -12.23 -14.49 -7.68
CA PHE A 126 -11.58 -15.25 -8.77
C PHE A 126 -12.59 -15.77 -9.79
#